data_AF-A0A1G5SGC8-F1
#
_entry.id   AF-A0A1G5SGC8-F1
#
_cell.length_a   1.000
_cell.length_b   1.000
_cell.length_c   1.000
_cell.angle_alpha   90.00
_cell.angle_beta   90.00
_cell.angle_gamma   90.00
#
_symmetry.space_group_name_H-M   'P 1'
#
loop_
_entity.id
_entity.type
_entity.pdbx_description
1 polymer ?
#
loop_
_entity_poly.entity_id
_entity_poly.type
_entity_poly.pdbx_seq_one_letter_code
_entity_poly.pdbx_strand_id
1 'polypeptide(L)' 'MTHILLTLLRVTIFFLLLSFAVKNSDMTTIRYYFGIEWELPMVVILFICFFLGGIFGYFSCLVQKFQSRK' A
#
# COMPACT_ATOMS: atom_id res chain seq x y z
N MET A 1 0.13 25.25 -8.42
CA MET A 1 -0.50 25.16 -7.08
C MET A 1 -1.17 23.82 -6.80
N THR A 2 -1.94 23.24 -7.73
CA THR A 2 -2.64 21.95 -7.56
C THR A 2 -1.72 20.75 -7.28
N HIS A 3 -0.56 20.66 -7.93
CA HIS A 3 0.41 19.58 -7.69
C HIS A 3 0.95 19.56 -6.25
N ILE A 4 1.11 20.72 -5.62
CA ILE A 4 1.59 20.82 -4.23
C ILE A 4 0.53 20.28 -3.27
N LEU A 5 -0.75 20.59 -3.52
CA LEU A 5 -1.87 20.06 -2.72
C LEU A 5 -1.94 18.54 -2.77
N LEU A 6 -1.78 17.95 -3.97
CA LEU A 6 -1.80 16.51 -4.17
C LEU A 6 -0.60 15.81 -3.51
N THR A 7 0.59 16.43 -3.59
CA THR A 7 1.78 15.93 -2.90
C THR A 7 1.60 16.00 -1.38
N LEU A 8 1.09 17.11 -0.85
CA LEU A 8 0.76 17.25 0.58
C LEU A 8 -0.23 16.18 1.03
N LEU A 9 -1.30 15.95 0.26
CA LEU A 9 -2.28 14.92 0.56
C LEU A 9 -1.65 13.52 0.60
N ARG A 10 -0.81 13.16 -0.39
CA ARG A 10 -0.10 11.87 -0.41
C ARG A 10 0.81 11.71 0.81
N VAL A 11 1.56 12.75 1.19
CA VAL A 11 2.46 12.72 2.35
C VAL A 11 1.66 12.60 3.65
N THR A 12 0.57 13.34 3.81
CA THR A 12 -0.32 13.23 4.98
C THR A 12 -0.88 11.82 5.12
N ILE A 13 -1.40 11.24 4.02
CA ILE A 13 -1.91 9.87 4.01
C ILE A 13 -0.81 8.88 4.40
N PHE A 14 0.41 9.04 3.86
CA PHE A 14 1.55 8.20 4.22
C PHE A 14 1.88 8.27 5.71
N PHE A 15 2.00 9.47 6.29
CA PHE A 15 2.29 9.63 7.72
C PHE A 15 1.18 9.06 8.61
N LEU A 16 -0.08 9.18 8.20
CA LEU A 16 -1.23 8.63 8.92
C LEU A 16 -1.15 7.11 8.97
N LEU A 17 -0.88 6.48 7.83
CA LEU A 17 -0.69 5.04 7.72
C LEU A 17 0.56 4.54 8.44
N LEU A 18 1.66 5.30 8.38
CA LEU A 18 2.89 5.00 9.11
C LEU A 18 2.66 5.06 10.63
N SER A 19 1.99 6.10 11.11
CA SER A 19 1.67 6.26 12.53
C SER A 19 0.71 5.16 12.99
N PHE A 20 -0.26 4.80 12.15
CA PHE A 20 -1.16 3.67 12.40
C PHE A 20 -0.39 2.35 12.48
N ALA A 21 0.55 2.12 11.58
CA ALA A 21 1.42 0.95 11.59
C ALA A 21 2.32 0.87 12.84
N VAL A 22 2.89 2.00 13.27
CA VAL A 22 3.70 2.08 14.50
C VAL A 22 2.85 1.82 15.75
N LYS A 23 1.62 2.37 15.80
CA LYS A 23 0.69 2.16 16.93
C LYS A 23 0.07 0.76 16.97
N ASN A 24 -0.07 0.11 15.82
CA ASN A 24 -0.64 -1.23 15.69
C ASN A 24 0.46 -2.24 15.32
N SER A 25 1.63 -2.12 15.96
CA SER A 25 2.77 -3.01 15.74
C SER A 25 2.62 -4.37 16.44
N ASP A 26 1.49 -4.60 17.10
CA ASP A 26 1.20 -5.87 17.75
C ASP A 26 1.20 -7.02 16.73
N MET A 27 1.82 -8.14 17.13
CA MET A 27 1.85 -9.37 16.36
C MET A 27 0.42 -9.81 16.10
N THR A 28 -0.04 -9.74 14.85
CA THR A 28 -1.40 -10.13 14.47
C THR A 28 -1.34 -11.51 13.82
N THR A 29 -2.08 -12.46 14.38
CA THR A 29 -2.14 -13.83 13.88
C THR A 29 -3.10 -13.90 12.69
N ILE A 30 -2.56 -14.08 11.49
CA ILE A 30 -3.36 -14.35 10.29
C ILE A 30 -3.65 -15.85 10.25
N ARG A 31 -4.92 -16.21 10.47
CA ARG A 31 -5.40 -17.60 10.43
C ARG A 31 -5.85 -17.95 9.02
N TYR A 32 -5.03 -18.72 8.30
CA TYR A 32 -5.36 -19.19 6.97
C TYR A 32 -6.24 -20.46 7.00
N TYR A 33 -6.94 -20.71 5.89
CA TYR A 33 -7.88 -21.82 5.73
C TYR A 33 -7.29 -23.23 5.95
N PHE A 34 -5.97 -23.40 5.89
CA PHE A 34 -5.27 -24.68 6.10
C PHE A 34 -4.69 -24.87 7.52
N GLY A 35 -5.16 -24.10 8.50
CA GLY A 35 -4.60 -24.13 9.87
C GLY A 35 -3.19 -23.54 9.98
N ILE A 36 -2.76 -22.83 8.93
CA ILE A 36 -1.50 -22.10 8.91
C ILE A 36 -1.74 -20.76 9.62
N GLU A 37 -1.01 -20.53 10.69
CA GLU A 37 -1.06 -19.29 11.47
C GLU A 37 0.22 -18.51 11.21
N TRP A 38 0.07 -17.35 10.58
CA TRP A 38 1.20 -16.47 10.28
C TRP A 38 1.12 -15.26 11.20
N GLU A 39 2.10 -15.12 12.08
CA GLU A 39 2.25 -13.94 12.92
C GLU A 39 3.03 -12.89 12.14
N LEU A 40 2.31 -11.88 11.63
CA LEU A 40 2.92 -10.74 11.00
C LEU A 40 2.41 -9.46 11.67
N PRO A 41 3.28 -8.47 11.91
CA PRO A 41 2.84 -7.19 12.40
C PRO A 41 2.05 -6.47 11.29
N MET A 42 0.98 -5.76 11.65
CA MET A 42 0.06 -5.10 10.70
C MET A 42 0.76 -4.17 9.71
N VAL A 43 1.90 -3.59 10.10
CA VAL A 43 2.75 -2.77 9.23
C VAL A 43 3.19 -3.51 7.97
N VAL A 44 3.51 -4.81 8.07
CA VAL A 44 3.98 -5.60 6.92
C VAL A 44 2.84 -5.85 5.94
N ILE A 45 1.63 -6.10 6.46
CA ILE A 45 0.42 -6.29 5.65
C ILE A 45 0.11 -5.00 4.87
N LEU A 46 0.11 -3.86 5.56
CA LEU A 46 -0.10 -2.55 4.94
C LEU A 46 0.95 -2.26 3.86
N PHE A 47 2.23 -2.57 4.13
CA PHE A 47 3.31 -2.39 3.17
C PHE A 47 3.12 -3.22 1.91
N ILE A 48 2.74 -4.50 2.05
CA ILE A 48 2.45 -5.39 0.92
C ILE A 48 1.28 -4.84 0.09
N CYS A 49 0.19 -4.40 0.73
CA CYS A 49 -0.95 -3.78 0.03
C CYS A 49 -0.53 -2.53 -0.75
N PHE A 50 0.28 -1.65 -0.15
CA PHE A 50 0.78 -0.47 -0.84
C PHE A 50 1.71 -0.80 -2.01
N PHE A 51 2.59 -1.79 -1.81
CA PHE A 51 3.52 -2.23 -2.84
C PHE A 51 2.77 -2.83 -4.04
N LEU A 52 1.78 -3.69 -3.79
CA LEU A 52 0.90 -4.25 -4.82
C LEU A 52 0.11 -3.15 -5.53
N GLY A 53 -0.46 -2.20 -4.80
CA GLY A 53 -1.16 -1.06 -5.39
C GLY A 53 -0.24 -0.19 -6.27
N GLY A 54 1.01 0.02 -5.84
CA GLY A 54 2.03 0.73 -6.62
C GLY A 54 2.39 0.01 -7.92
N ILE A 55 2.60 -1.31 -7.84
CA ILE A 55 2.81 -2.17 -9.02
C ILE A 55 1.62 -2.06 -9.97
N PHE A 56 0.40 -2.18 -9.45
CA PHE A 56 -0.82 -2.10 -10.27
C PHE A 56 -0.94 -0.75 -10.98
N GLY A 57 -0.72 0.36 -10.26
CA GLY A 57 -0.73 1.70 -10.85
C GLY A 57 0.34 1.89 -11.93
N TYR A 58 1.54 1.35 -11.71
CA TYR A 58 2.61 1.37 -12.71
C TYR A 58 2.21 0.57 -13.97
N PHE A 59 1.65 -0.62 -13.81
CA PHE A 59 1.13 -1.42 -14.92
C PHE A 59 0.01 -0.69 -15.66
N SER A 60 -0.92 -0.03 -14.97
CA SER A 60 -1.97 0.78 -15.62
C SER A 60 -1.37 1.89 -16.49
N CYS A 61 -0.34 2.59 -16.02
CA CYS A 61 0.36 3.59 -16.82
C CYS A 61 1.07 2.97 -18.03
N LEU A 62 1.71 1.81 -17.87
CA LEU A 62 2.33 1.09 -18.99
C LEU A 62 1.29 0.69 -20.04
N VAL A 63 0.19 0.07 -19.64
CA VAL A 63 -0.90 -0.35 -20.54
C VAL A 63 -1.48 0.85 -21.27
N GLN A 64 -1.76 1.94 -20.56
CA GLN A 64 -2.27 3.17 -21.18
C GLN A 64 -1.29 3.75 -22.21
N LYS A 65 0.02 3.73 -21.90
CA LYS A 65 1.06 4.18 -22.84
C LYS A 65 1.15 3.27 -24.07
N PHE A 66 0.99 1.95 -23.93
CA PHE A 66 0.92 1.03 -25.06
C PHE A 66 -0.32 1.26 -25.92
N GLN A 67 -1.47 1.54 -25.29
CA GLN A 67 -2.74 1.76 -25.99
C GLN A 67 -2.78 3.11 -26.72
N SER A 68 -2.10 4.13 -26.20
CA SER A 68 -1.95 5.44 -26.85
C SER A 68 -0.96 5.45 -28.03
N ARG A 69 -0.26 4.33 -28.29
CA ARG A 69 0.75 4.20 -29.36
C ARG A 69 0.29 3.32 -30.52
N LYS A 70 -0.96 2.86 -30.51
CA LYS A 70 -1.72 2.37 -31.66
C LYS A 70 -2.70 3.45 -32.09
#